data_AF-A0A914QR91-F1
#
_entry.id   AF-A0A914QR91-F1
#
_cell.length_a   1.000
_cell.length_b   1.000
_cell.length_c   1.000
_cell.angle_alpha   90.00
_cell.angle_beta   90.00
_cell.angle_gamma   90.00
#
_symmetry.space_group_name_H-M   'P 1'
#
loop_
_entity.id
_entity.type
_entity.pdbx_description
1 polymer ?
#
loop_
_entity_poly.entity_id
_entity_poly.type
_entity_poly.pdbx_seq_one_letter_code
_entity_poly.pdbx_strand_id
1 'polypeptide(L)'
;MASWTNLDSNMNKLQCGGAGGRPPASLAEFTLYGSGNQDYYDVSLVDGYNVQVRIEPIPGTFHSNGGHMECKAVGKCNAELLDHCPDELKLIDPLFGSGKVVGCYSACTKFNTDYYCCRGAYGTSKTCNSSKWPKNYPKIFKNICPQDYSYAYDDTSSTFTCRGKGRLSPDYKITFC
;
A
#
# COMPACT_ATOMS: atom_id res chain seq x y z
N MET A 1 5.43 -12.38 1.73
CA MET A 1 5.13 -11.06 1.16
C MET A 1 5.64 -11.05 -0.27
N ALA A 2 4.74 -11.10 -1.25
CA ALA A 2 5.09 -10.99 -2.67
C ALA A 2 4.62 -9.62 -3.14
N SER A 3 5.55 -8.70 -3.36
CA SER A 3 5.28 -7.35 -3.88
C SER A 3 5.37 -7.39 -5.40
N TRP A 4 4.31 -6.93 -6.07
CA TRP A 4 4.22 -6.91 -7.53
C TRP A 4 3.89 -5.49 -8.02
N THR A 5 4.85 -4.58 -8.08
CA THR A 5 4.72 -3.37 -8.89
C THR A 5 6.05 -2.86 -9.49
N ASN A 6 5.95 -2.54 -10.78
CA ASN A 6 6.74 -1.67 -11.66
C ASN A 6 8.27 -1.87 -11.80
N LEU A 7 8.61 -2.30 -13.02
CA LEU A 7 9.89 -2.26 -13.76
C LEU A 7 11.03 -1.51 -13.07
N ASP A 8 12.03 -2.28 -12.64
CA ASP A 8 13.33 -1.76 -12.24
C ASP A 8 14.03 -1.07 -13.43
N SER A 9 14.47 0.17 -13.22
CA SER A 9 15.33 0.91 -14.17
C SER A 9 16.80 0.48 -14.12
N ASN A 10 17.18 -0.39 -13.18
CA ASN A 10 18.54 -0.91 -12.99
C ASN A 10 18.74 -2.35 -13.45
N MET A 11 17.70 -3.08 -13.84
CA MET A 11 17.81 -4.49 -14.29
C MET A 11 17.63 -4.69 -15.79
N ASN A 12 17.23 -3.68 -16.58
CA ASN A 12 16.97 -3.79 -18.04
C ASN A 12 16.19 -5.08 -18.42
N LYS A 13 15.34 -5.54 -17.53
CA LYS A 13 14.63 -6.82 -17.61
C LYS A 13 13.18 -6.59 -17.25
N LEU A 14 12.30 -7.25 -17.99
CA LEU A 14 10.87 -7.22 -17.75
C LEU A 14 10.48 -7.95 -16.44
N GLN A 15 11.23 -9.00 -16.07
CA GLN A 15 11.00 -9.76 -14.85
C GLN A 15 11.86 -9.20 -13.69
N CYS A 16 11.23 -8.91 -12.55
CA CYS A 16 11.90 -8.31 -11.39
C CYS A 16 12.91 -9.25 -10.69
N GLY A 17 12.83 -10.57 -10.91
CA GLY A 17 13.82 -11.52 -10.37
C GLY A 17 13.92 -11.54 -8.83
N GLY A 18 12.85 -11.17 -8.13
CA GLY A 18 12.81 -11.07 -6.67
C GLY A 18 13.20 -9.69 -6.12
N ALA A 19 13.63 -8.75 -6.96
CA ALA A 19 13.79 -7.35 -6.55
C ALA A 19 12.43 -6.70 -6.27
N GLY A 20 12.37 -5.86 -5.23
CA GLY A 20 11.22 -5.00 -4.97
C GLY A 20 11.15 -3.81 -5.92
N GLY A 21 9.97 -3.20 -6.02
CA GLY A 21 9.78 -1.96 -6.78
C GLY A 21 10.52 -0.78 -6.13
N ARG A 22 10.99 0.17 -6.95
CA ARG A 22 11.63 1.40 -6.43
C ARG A 22 10.56 2.40 -5.98
N PRO A 23 10.59 2.91 -4.74
CA PRO A 23 9.69 3.97 -4.30
C PRO A 23 9.76 5.24 -5.17
N PRO A 24 8.64 5.98 -5.33
CA PRO A 24 7.33 5.71 -4.73
C PRO A 24 6.59 4.59 -5.46
N ALA A 25 6.03 3.64 -4.71
CA ALA A 25 5.33 2.50 -5.27
C ALA A 25 4.11 2.12 -4.42
N SER A 26 2.93 2.13 -5.06
CA SER A 26 1.73 1.54 -4.47
C SER A 26 1.88 0.02 -4.43
N LEU A 27 1.55 -0.60 -3.31
CA LEU A 27 1.72 -2.03 -3.08
C LEU A 27 0.36 -2.73 -2.94
N ALA A 28 0.22 -3.89 -3.58
CA ALA A 28 -0.79 -4.88 -3.22
C ALA A 28 -0.11 -5.99 -2.44
N GLU A 29 -0.47 -6.11 -1.16
CA GLU A 29 0.20 -7.03 -0.24
C GLU A 29 -0.72 -8.20 0.10
N PHE A 30 -0.14 -9.39 0.18
CA PHE A 30 -0.85 -10.63 0.50
C PHE A 30 -0.03 -11.50 1.44
N THR A 31 -0.71 -12.07 2.43
CA THR A 31 -0.32 -13.26 3.17
C THR A 31 -1.39 -14.30 2.97
N LEU A 32 -1.12 -15.27 2.09
CA LEU A 32 -2.05 -16.35 1.77
C LEU A 32 -2.00 -17.45 2.84
N TYR A 33 -3.15 -17.99 3.20
CA TYR A 33 -3.31 -19.06 4.19
C TYR A 33 -2.52 -18.79 5.48
N GLY A 34 -2.68 -17.57 6.00
CA GLY A 34 -2.02 -17.10 7.21
C GLY A 34 -2.68 -17.59 8.49
N SER A 35 -2.52 -16.80 9.55
CA SER A 35 -3.08 -17.12 10.87
C SER A 35 -4.58 -17.42 10.79
N GLY A 36 -5.01 -18.48 11.46
CA GLY A 36 -6.40 -18.89 11.46
C GLY A 36 -6.92 -19.45 10.13
N ASN A 37 -6.04 -19.84 9.19
CA ASN A 37 -6.38 -20.41 7.89
C ASN A 37 -7.17 -19.45 7.00
N GLN A 38 -6.76 -18.18 6.97
CA GLN A 38 -7.34 -17.16 6.12
C GLN A 38 -6.26 -16.32 5.47
N ASP A 39 -6.58 -15.74 4.32
CA ASP A 39 -5.72 -14.78 3.66
C ASP A 39 -5.84 -13.43 4.36
N TYR A 40 -4.72 -12.71 4.42
CA TYR A 40 -4.64 -11.31 4.80
C TYR A 40 -4.17 -10.52 3.58
N TYR A 41 -4.80 -9.40 3.30
CA TYR A 41 -4.44 -8.58 2.15
C TYR A 41 -4.77 -7.11 2.41
N ASP A 42 -4.05 -6.26 1.70
CA ASP A 42 -4.18 -4.82 1.83
C ASP A 42 -3.56 -4.10 0.62
N VAL A 43 -3.92 -2.83 0.47
CA VAL A 43 -3.21 -1.89 -0.40
C VAL A 43 -2.42 -0.97 0.51
N SER A 44 -1.14 -0.79 0.18
CA SER A 44 -0.18 -0.11 1.05
C SER A 44 0.56 0.99 0.31
N LEU A 45 0.59 2.15 0.98
CA LEU A 45 1.27 3.37 0.56
C LEU A 45 2.47 3.67 1.49
N VAL A 46 2.91 2.68 2.27
CA VAL A 46 4.11 2.76 3.12
C VAL A 46 5.33 3.12 2.28
N ASP A 47 5.40 2.60 1.05
CA ASP A 47 6.45 2.90 0.08
C ASP A 47 6.09 4.06 -0.88
N GLY A 48 4.99 4.78 -0.60
CA GLY A 48 4.48 5.87 -1.42
C GLY A 48 3.41 5.43 -2.42
N TYR A 49 3.08 6.31 -3.35
CA TYR A 49 2.03 6.12 -4.36
C TYR A 49 2.56 6.46 -5.75
N ASN A 50 2.24 5.66 -6.76
CA ASN A 50 2.51 5.97 -8.17
C ASN A 50 1.30 5.71 -9.07
N VAL A 51 0.65 4.57 -8.91
CA VAL A 51 -0.55 4.17 -9.65
C VAL A 51 -1.63 3.70 -8.68
N GLN A 52 -2.89 3.88 -9.02
CA GLN A 52 -3.97 3.28 -8.23
C GLN A 52 -3.88 1.75 -8.32
N VAL A 53 -4.02 1.07 -7.17
CA VAL A 53 -4.12 -0.39 -7.10
C VAL A 53 -5.37 -0.74 -6.34
N ARG A 54 -6.17 -1.68 -6.86
CA ARG A 54 -7.36 -2.20 -6.21
C ARG A 54 -7.29 -3.72 -6.13
N ILE A 55 -7.61 -4.28 -4.96
CA ILE A 55 -7.71 -5.73 -4.74
C ILE A 55 -9.18 -6.08 -4.53
N GLU A 56 -9.67 -7.08 -5.26
CA GLU A 56 -11.03 -7.59 -5.14
C GLU A 56 -11.04 -9.12 -5.05
N PRO A 57 -11.49 -9.72 -3.93
CA PRO A 57 -11.78 -11.15 -3.87
C PRO A 57 -12.88 -11.52 -4.88
N ILE A 58 -12.71 -12.62 -5.61
CA ILE A 58 -13.66 -13.07 -6.64
C ILE A 58 -14.86 -13.77 -5.99
N PRO A 59 -16.11 -13.29 -6.25
CA PRO A 59 -17.31 -13.92 -5.73
C PRO A 59 -17.39 -15.42 -6.06
N GLY A 60 -17.87 -16.21 -5.10
CA GLY A 60 -17.97 -17.67 -5.23
C GLY A 60 -16.71 -18.44 -4.82
N THR A 61 -15.57 -17.77 -4.65
CA THR A 61 -14.29 -18.40 -4.26
C THR A 61 -13.98 -18.27 -2.76
N PHE A 62 -14.77 -17.48 -2.03
CA PHE A 62 -14.63 -17.26 -0.58
C PHE A 62 -15.90 -17.54 0.23
N HIS A 63 -15.71 -17.74 1.53
CA HIS A 63 -16.77 -17.63 2.54
C HIS A 63 -16.72 -16.23 3.17
N SER A 64 -17.89 -15.64 3.42
CA SER A 64 -18.00 -14.43 4.21
C SER A 64 -19.23 -14.51 5.11
N ASN A 65 -19.05 -14.09 6.35
CA ASN A 65 -20.13 -13.93 7.33
C ASN A 65 -20.55 -12.46 7.46
N GLY A 66 -20.12 -11.61 6.52
CA GLY A 66 -20.40 -10.16 6.54
C GLY A 66 -19.52 -9.39 7.53
N GLY A 67 -18.41 -9.97 7.99
CA GLY A 67 -17.49 -9.31 8.92
C GLY A 67 -16.97 -7.97 8.41
N HIS A 68 -16.64 -7.07 9.34
CA HIS A 68 -15.98 -5.81 9.01
C HIS A 68 -14.61 -6.10 8.38
N MET A 69 -14.34 -5.56 7.19
CA MET A 69 -13.15 -5.83 6.36
C MET A 69 -13.00 -7.29 5.86
N GLU A 70 -13.99 -8.14 6.09
CA GLU A 70 -13.96 -9.53 5.62
C GLU A 70 -14.36 -9.62 4.14
N CYS A 71 -13.45 -10.14 3.30
CA CYS A 71 -13.63 -10.37 1.87
C CYS A 71 -14.17 -9.14 1.11
N LYS A 72 -13.74 -7.94 1.52
CA LYS A 72 -14.12 -6.67 0.86
C LYS A 72 -13.05 -6.24 -0.13
N ALA A 73 -13.46 -5.46 -1.12
CA ALA A 73 -12.52 -4.76 -1.98
C ALA A 73 -11.81 -3.62 -1.22
N VAL A 74 -10.53 -3.41 -1.50
CA VAL A 74 -9.64 -2.37 -0.94
C VAL A 74 -8.91 -1.64 -2.09
N GLY A 75 -8.38 -0.43 -1.85
CA GLY A 75 -7.73 0.35 -2.90
C GLY A 75 -8.70 1.15 -3.78
N LYS A 76 -9.88 1.50 -3.25
CA LYS A 76 -10.87 2.34 -3.94
C LYS A 76 -10.46 3.82 -4.07
N CYS A 77 -9.26 4.17 -3.58
CA CYS A 77 -8.76 5.52 -3.59
C CYS A 77 -8.65 6.07 -5.01
N ASN A 78 -9.28 7.21 -5.28
CA ASN A 78 -9.24 7.86 -6.59
C ASN A 78 -7.84 8.46 -6.88
N ALA A 79 -7.59 8.80 -8.15
CA ALA A 79 -6.32 9.37 -8.62
C ALA A 79 -5.98 10.78 -8.05
N GLU A 80 -6.75 11.28 -7.07
CA GLU A 80 -6.56 12.60 -6.45
C GLU A 80 -5.33 12.65 -5.53
N LEU A 81 -4.72 11.51 -5.19
CA LEU A 81 -3.57 11.50 -4.29
C LEU A 81 -2.39 12.31 -4.84
N LEU A 82 -2.13 12.25 -6.15
CA LEU A 82 -1.05 13.04 -6.76
C LEU A 82 -1.32 14.56 -6.70
N ASP A 83 -2.58 14.98 -6.78
CA ASP A 83 -2.99 16.38 -6.68
C ASP A 83 -2.83 16.94 -5.26
N HIS A 84 -2.94 16.07 -4.26
CA HIS A 84 -2.76 16.40 -2.85
C HIS A 84 -1.39 16.03 -2.29
N CYS A 85 -0.47 15.56 -3.13
CA CYS A 85 0.88 15.22 -2.71
C CYS A 85 1.61 16.48 -2.22
N PRO A 86 2.17 16.50 -0.99
CA PRO A 86 2.97 17.63 -0.52
C PRO A 86 4.18 17.87 -1.42
N ASP A 87 4.55 19.14 -1.63
CA ASP A 87 5.62 19.51 -2.57
C ASP A 87 6.94 18.79 -2.29
N GLU A 88 7.29 18.61 -1.02
CA GLU A 88 8.51 17.92 -0.62
C GLU A 88 8.49 16.39 -0.91
N LEU A 89 7.31 15.82 -1.14
CA LEU A 89 7.09 14.40 -1.44
C LEU A 89 6.82 14.12 -2.92
N LYS A 90 6.68 15.15 -3.77
CA LYS A 90 6.41 14.96 -5.21
C LYS A 90 7.60 14.29 -5.91
N LEU A 91 7.32 13.27 -6.71
CA LEU A 91 8.19 12.82 -7.79
C LEU A 91 7.70 13.48 -9.08
N ILE A 92 8.54 14.35 -9.63
CA ILE A 92 8.26 15.08 -10.86
C ILE A 92 9.00 14.40 -12.01
N ASP A 93 8.29 14.11 -13.10
CA ASP A 93 8.92 13.60 -14.31
C ASP A 93 9.42 14.77 -15.19
N PRO A 94 10.75 14.88 -15.43
CA PRO A 94 11.31 15.95 -16.26
C PRO A 94 11.04 15.76 -17.75
N LEU A 95 10.64 14.57 -18.21
CA LEU A 95 10.46 14.21 -19.62
C LEU A 95 9.03 14.48 -20.13
N PHE A 96 8.03 14.49 -19.25
CA PHE A 96 6.69 14.98 -19.59
C PHE A 96 6.67 16.50 -19.42
N GLY A 97 6.81 17.22 -20.54
CA GLY A 97 6.83 18.68 -20.57
C GLY A 97 5.75 19.28 -19.66
N SER A 98 6.18 20.19 -18.76
CA SER A 98 5.46 20.82 -17.63
C SER A 98 5.58 20.19 -16.24
N GLY A 99 6.52 19.29 -15.97
CA GLY A 99 6.84 18.91 -14.59
C GLY A 99 5.68 18.20 -13.88
N LYS A 100 5.04 17.27 -14.60
CA LYS A 100 3.94 16.47 -14.07
C LYS A 100 4.40 15.67 -12.85
N VAL A 101 3.57 15.68 -11.80
CA VAL A 101 3.74 14.78 -10.65
C VAL A 101 3.35 13.37 -11.10
N VAL A 102 4.29 12.43 -11.04
CA VAL A 102 4.11 11.02 -11.44
C VAL A 102 4.16 10.05 -10.26
N GLY A 103 4.40 10.57 -9.06
CA GLY A 103 4.40 9.79 -7.84
C GLY A 103 4.46 10.67 -6.61
N CYS A 104 4.12 10.10 -5.46
CA CYS A 104 4.21 10.72 -4.16
C CYS A 104 4.97 9.80 -3.21
N TYR A 105 6.15 10.23 -2.75
CA TYR A 105 6.89 9.50 -1.73
C TYR A 105 6.11 9.45 -0.41
N SER A 106 6.32 8.40 0.37
CA SER A 106 5.95 8.44 1.78
C SER A 106 6.99 9.23 2.57
N ALA A 107 6.67 9.59 3.81
CA ALA A 107 7.64 10.24 4.68
C ALA A 107 8.87 9.35 4.94
N CYS A 108 8.67 8.03 5.07
CA CYS A 108 9.78 7.10 5.27
C CYS A 108 10.69 7.08 4.04
N THR A 109 10.14 6.89 2.84
CA THR A 109 10.96 6.77 1.62
C THR A 109 11.59 8.09 1.20
N LYS A 110 11.02 9.24 1.59
CA LYS A 110 11.63 10.55 1.38
C LYS A 110 12.74 10.88 2.37
N PHE A 111 12.48 10.74 3.67
CA PHE A 111 13.34 11.30 4.72
C PHE A 111 14.23 10.25 5.40
N ASN A 112 13.87 8.97 5.30
CA ASN A 112 14.63 7.83 5.84
C ASN A 112 15.01 7.98 7.33
N THR A 113 14.16 8.61 8.13
CA THR A 113 14.36 8.73 9.58
C THR A 113 13.71 7.58 10.32
N ASP A 114 14.24 7.23 11.49
CA ASP A 114 13.70 6.11 12.27
C ASP A 114 12.28 6.35 12.75
N TYR A 115 11.88 7.59 13.01
CA TYR A 115 10.52 7.88 13.44
C TYR A 115 9.52 7.80 12.27
N TYR A 116 9.88 8.25 11.06
CA TYR A 116 9.01 8.11 9.88
C TYR A 116 8.94 6.67 9.37
N CYS A 117 10.03 5.92 9.52
CA CYS A 117 10.13 4.53 9.09
C CYS A 117 9.80 3.51 10.19
N CYS A 118 9.42 3.97 11.38
CA CYS A 118 9.10 3.10 12.51
C CYS A 118 10.21 2.08 12.86
N ARG A 119 11.46 2.53 12.95
CA ARG A 119 12.64 1.70 13.26
C ARG A 119 13.19 1.98 14.65
N GLY A 120 14.01 1.05 15.16
CA GLY A 120 14.74 1.23 16.43
C GLY A 120 13.80 1.54 17.60
N ALA A 121 14.01 2.68 18.26
CA ALA A 121 13.16 3.15 19.37
C ALA A 121 11.69 3.40 18.97
N TYR A 122 11.40 3.47 17.68
CA TYR A 122 10.06 3.63 17.13
C TYR A 122 9.48 2.31 16.60
N GLY A 123 10.15 1.16 16.74
CA GLY A 123 9.76 -0.14 16.17
C GLY A 123 8.57 -0.86 16.81
N THR A 124 7.63 -0.14 17.41
CA THR A 124 6.38 -0.71 17.95
C THR A 124 5.21 0.20 17.63
N SER A 125 3.99 -0.35 17.57
CA SER A 125 2.77 0.45 17.36
C SER A 125 2.57 1.55 18.41
N LYS A 126 3.04 1.33 19.65
CA LYS A 126 2.97 2.34 20.73
C LYS A 126 3.95 3.49 20.51
N THR A 127 5.13 3.21 19.99
CA THR A 127 6.22 4.18 19.83
C THR A 127 6.19 4.87 18.46
N CYS A 128 5.74 4.20 17.40
CA CYS A 128 5.52 4.81 16.11
C CYS A 128 4.10 5.36 15.99
N ASN A 129 3.91 6.58 16.49
CA ASN A 129 2.62 7.24 16.39
C ASN A 129 2.74 8.44 15.45
N SER A 130 2.16 8.33 14.26
CA SER A 130 2.22 9.36 13.22
C SER A 130 1.65 10.72 13.64
N SER A 131 0.71 10.72 14.60
CA SER A 131 0.17 11.97 15.17
C SER A 131 1.19 12.77 15.99
N LYS A 132 2.32 12.15 16.37
CA LYS A 132 3.41 12.78 17.12
C LYS A 132 4.60 13.18 16.26
N TRP A 133 4.56 12.91 14.96
CA TRP A 133 5.64 13.30 14.04
C TRP A 133 5.64 14.82 13.80
N PRO A 134 6.77 15.42 13.38
CA PRO A 134 6.84 16.84 13.02
C PRO A 134 5.78 17.25 12.00
N LYS A 135 5.50 16.37 11.02
CA LYS A 135 4.35 16.48 10.11
C LYS A 135 3.70 15.12 9.93
N ASN A 136 2.39 15.06 10.11
CA ASN A 136 1.62 13.82 9.97
C ASN A 136 1.27 13.58 8.49
N TYR A 137 2.27 13.18 7.70
CA TYR A 137 2.07 12.80 6.30
C TYR A 137 1.10 11.65 6.08
N PRO A 138 1.09 10.56 6.90
CA PRO A 138 0.14 9.47 6.72
C PRO A 138 -1.32 9.93 6.75
N LYS A 139 -1.64 10.95 7.57
CA LYS A 139 -2.99 11.52 7.63
C LYS A 139 -3.46 12.11 6.30
N ILE A 140 -2.55 12.62 5.47
CA ILE A 140 -2.88 13.15 4.14
C ILE A 140 -3.35 12.00 3.25
N PHE A 141 -2.57 10.92 3.16
CA PHE A 141 -2.95 9.74 2.39
C PHE A 141 -4.21 9.08 2.94
N LYS A 142 -4.35 8.99 4.26
CA LYS A 142 -5.51 8.39 4.91
C LYS A 142 -6.81 9.16 4.68
N ASN A 143 -6.75 10.48 4.51
CA ASN A 143 -7.94 11.28 4.22
C ASN A 143 -8.48 11.02 2.81
N ILE A 144 -7.61 10.62 1.87
CA ILE A 144 -7.95 10.38 0.46
C ILE A 144 -8.24 8.88 0.25
N CYS A 145 -7.43 8.02 0.87
CA CYS A 145 -7.49 6.57 0.83
C CYS A 145 -7.73 5.99 2.24
N PRO A 146 -8.94 6.09 2.83
CA PRO A 146 -9.17 5.69 4.23
C PRO A 146 -8.95 4.20 4.53
N GLN A 147 -8.98 3.35 3.50
CA GLN A 147 -8.84 1.90 3.65
C GLN A 147 -7.41 1.41 3.42
N ASP A 148 -6.54 2.24 2.85
CA ASP A 148 -5.19 1.82 2.47
C ASP A 148 -4.21 2.12 3.62
N TYR A 149 -3.16 1.31 3.74
CA TYR A 149 -2.09 1.52 4.71
C TYR A 149 -1.34 2.82 4.37
N SER A 150 -1.31 3.75 5.32
CA SER A 150 -0.61 5.04 5.14
C SER A 150 0.77 5.10 5.80
N TYR A 151 1.06 4.17 6.72
CA TYR A 151 2.35 3.96 7.39
C TYR A 151 2.39 2.58 8.07
N ALA A 152 3.55 2.17 8.59
CA ALA A 152 3.82 0.79 9.02
C ALA A 152 2.92 0.21 10.13
N TYR A 153 2.21 1.04 10.90
CA TYR A 153 1.34 0.59 11.99
C TYR A 153 -0.11 1.11 11.85
N ASP A 154 -0.61 1.18 10.61
CA ASP A 154 -1.97 1.59 10.27
C ASP A 154 -2.99 0.43 10.30
N ASP A 155 -2.80 -0.52 11.23
CA ASP A 155 -3.39 -1.87 11.14
C ASP A 155 -4.91 -1.91 11.37
N THR A 156 -5.46 -1.00 12.17
CA THR A 156 -6.85 -1.12 12.65
C THR A 156 -7.92 -0.91 11.58
N SER A 157 -7.56 -0.36 10.42
CA SER A 157 -8.51 -0.01 9.35
C SER A 157 -8.09 -0.46 7.96
N SER A 158 -6.95 -1.14 7.84
CA SER A 158 -6.31 -1.40 6.55
C SER A 158 -5.93 -2.85 6.29
N THR A 159 -6.00 -3.73 7.29
CA THR A 159 -5.86 -5.16 7.05
C THR A 159 -7.22 -5.79 6.72
N PHE A 160 -7.33 -6.41 5.55
CA PHE A 160 -8.50 -7.18 5.15
C PHE A 160 -8.22 -8.66 5.26
N THR A 161 -9.25 -9.45 5.53
CA THR A 161 -9.11 -10.90 5.70
C THR A 161 -10.11 -11.64 4.83
N CYS A 162 -9.75 -12.79 4.26
CA CYS A 162 -10.71 -13.60 3.51
C CYS A 162 -10.40 -15.10 3.53
N ARG A 163 -11.43 -15.93 3.67
CA ARG A 163 -11.31 -17.39 3.73
C ARG A 163 -11.76 -18.01 2.42
N GLY A 164 -10.98 -18.94 1.87
CA GLY A 164 -11.36 -19.69 0.67
C GLY A 164 -12.59 -20.58 0.90
N LYS A 165 -13.41 -20.75 -0.14
CA LYS A 165 -14.59 -21.63 -0.16
C LYS A 165 -14.33 -22.90 -0.95
N GLY A 166 -14.25 -24.03 -0.24
CA GLY A 166 -13.87 -25.31 -0.82
C GLY A 166 -12.42 -25.35 -1.34
N ARG A 167 -11.57 -24.41 -0.88
CA ARG A 167 -10.16 -24.22 -1.25
C ARG A 167 -9.43 -23.45 -0.16
N LEU A 168 -8.09 -23.42 -0.19
CA LEU A 168 -7.27 -22.77 0.84
C LEU A 168 -7.40 -21.24 0.83
N SER A 169 -7.35 -20.65 -0.37
CA SER A 169 -7.38 -19.20 -0.60
C SER A 169 -8.41 -18.86 -1.68
N PRO A 170 -9.12 -17.73 -1.59
CA PRO A 170 -9.95 -17.24 -2.68
C PRO A 170 -9.12 -16.75 -3.86
N ASP A 171 -9.78 -16.58 -5.00
CA ASP A 171 -9.15 -15.96 -6.16
C ASP A 171 -9.29 -14.43 -6.01
N TYR A 172 -8.34 -13.67 -6.56
CA TYR A 172 -8.31 -12.21 -6.48
C TYR A 172 -8.15 -11.58 -7.86
N LYS A 173 -8.79 -10.43 -8.05
CA LYS A 173 -8.53 -9.52 -9.18
C LYS A 173 -7.78 -8.30 -8.66
N ILE A 174 -6.65 -8.01 -9.29
CA ILE A 174 -5.87 -6.79 -9.06
C ILE A 174 -6.08 -5.87 -10.26
N THR A 175 -6.52 -4.65 -10.01
CA THR A 175 -6.78 -3.64 -11.06
C THR A 175 -5.85 -2.45 -10.87
N PHE A 176 -5.21 -2.02 -11.95
CA PHE A 176 -4.44 -0.77 -12.06
C PHE A 176 -5.23 0.23 -12.92
N CYS A 177 -5.22 1.51 -12.55
CA CYS A 177 -5.90 2.58 -13.29
C CYS A 177 -4.90 3.66 -13.71
#